data_AF-A0A2K4ZGK9-F1
#
_entry.id   AF-A0A2K4ZGK9-F1
#
_cell.length_a   1.000
_cell.length_b   1.000
_cell.length_c   1.000
_cell.angle_alpha   90.00
_cell.angle_beta   90.00
_cell.angle_gamma   90.00
#
_symmetry.space_group_name_H-M   'P 1'
#
loop_
_entity.id
_entity.type
_entity.pdbx_description
1 polymer ?
#
loop_
_entity_poly.entity_id
_entity_poly.type
_entity_poly.pdbx_seq_one_letter_code
_entity_poly.pdbx_strand_id
1 'polypeptide(L)'
;MSEISNELEQARKYGNKIRITDIAIKKVQYIEYKGLTDAQNAIMQRLAKEVLFLSQAYNDSNEVAITCDLALSDPLENYGVCLGDEHSVDVCSDTQSNHLIVSAKMCTVVILHNHPSLQTFSLDDIRFFVANRGISILVVVSNQGKVHYLYKDKKYSERETIQLFNECVDGLDRSSMVSERYHRALAFLARCSETGLFYS
;
A
#
# COMPACT_ATOMS: atom_id res chain seq x y z
N MET A 1 28.60 -18.84 3.38
CA MET A 1 28.69 -17.78 4.41
C MET A 1 28.89 -16.37 3.83
N SER A 2 28.86 -16.17 2.50
CA SER A 2 29.07 -14.87 1.84
C SER A 2 27.78 -14.11 1.51
N GLU A 3 26.69 -14.80 1.15
CA GLU A 3 25.43 -14.13 0.76
C GLU A 3 24.66 -13.54 1.94
N ILE A 4 24.54 -14.29 3.04
CA ILE A 4 23.86 -13.84 4.27
C ILE A 4 24.55 -12.60 4.86
N SER A 5 25.88 -12.51 4.73
CA SER A 5 26.66 -11.35 5.17
C SER A 5 26.38 -10.11 4.31
N ASN A 6 26.22 -10.28 2.99
CA ASN A 6 25.87 -9.20 2.08
C ASN A 6 24.42 -8.70 2.28
N GLU A 7 23.47 -9.60 2.53
CA GLU A 7 22.08 -9.24 2.84
C GLU A 7 21.98 -8.44 4.15
N LEU A 8 22.73 -8.85 5.18
CA LEU A 8 22.81 -8.14 6.47
C LEU A 8 23.57 -6.81 6.37
N GLU A 9 24.55 -6.68 5.46
CA GLU A 9 25.24 -5.41 5.19
C GLU A 9 24.35 -4.40 4.45
N GLN A 10 23.49 -4.85 3.52
CA GLN A 10 22.54 -3.96 2.85
C GLN A 10 21.52 -3.37 3.82
N ALA A 11 21.06 -4.16 4.81
CA ALA A 11 20.16 -3.70 5.86
C ALA A 11 20.80 -2.68 6.84
N ARG A 12 22.13 -2.56 6.87
CA ARG A 12 22.87 -1.70 7.82
C ARG A 12 23.09 -0.26 7.34
N LYS A 13 22.80 0.06 6.08
CA LYS A 13 22.85 1.45 5.58
C LYS A 13 21.44 2.04 5.59
N TYR A 14 21.08 2.70 6.69
CA TYR A 14 19.89 3.55 6.79
C TYR A 14 19.79 4.43 5.53
N GLY A 15 18.77 4.18 4.69
CA GLY A 15 18.50 4.96 3.47
C GLY A 15 18.65 4.23 2.14
N ASN A 16 19.12 2.98 2.10
CA ASN A 16 19.26 2.24 0.83
C ASN A 16 18.08 1.30 0.57
N LYS A 17 17.49 1.38 -0.64
CA LYS A 17 16.52 0.43 -1.21
C LYS A 17 16.79 -1.02 -0.81
N ILE A 18 15.82 -1.66 -0.15
CA ILE A 18 15.87 -3.09 0.18
C ILE A 18 15.48 -3.89 -1.06
N ARG A 19 16.34 -4.82 -1.49
CA ARG A 19 16.01 -5.70 -2.61
C ARG A 19 14.97 -6.74 -2.22
N ILE A 20 13.98 -6.96 -3.09
CA ILE A 20 12.99 -8.02 -2.91
C ILE A 20 13.66 -9.36 -3.21
N THR A 21 13.48 -10.32 -2.30
CA THR A 21 13.99 -11.68 -2.47
C THR A 21 12.84 -12.66 -2.71
N ASP A 22 13.14 -13.80 -3.34
CA ASP A 22 12.16 -14.87 -3.54
C ASP A 22 11.60 -15.38 -2.20
N ILE A 23 12.40 -15.28 -1.13
CA ILE A 23 11.99 -15.63 0.23
C ILE A 23 10.91 -14.67 0.73
N ALA A 24 11.06 -13.36 0.49
CA ALA A 24 10.05 -12.36 0.85
C ALA A 24 8.71 -12.64 0.15
N ILE A 25 8.74 -12.93 -1.15
CA ILE A 25 7.55 -13.30 -1.94
C ILE A 25 6.89 -14.56 -1.38
N LYS A 26 7.67 -15.63 -1.14
CA LYS A 26 7.13 -16.90 -0.63
C LYS A 26 6.49 -16.76 0.75
N LYS A 27 7.05 -15.91 1.61
CA LYS A 27 6.64 -15.73 3.01
C LYS A 27 5.47 -14.77 3.23
N VAL A 28 4.95 -14.12 2.18
CA VAL A 28 3.76 -13.26 2.31
C VAL A 28 2.63 -14.03 2.98
N GLN A 29 2.21 -13.55 4.13
CA GLN A 29 1.24 -14.21 5.00
C GLN A 29 -0.17 -14.11 4.42
N TYR A 30 -1.00 -15.08 4.78
CA TYR A 30 -2.43 -14.97 4.56
C TYR A 30 -3.01 -14.02 5.61
N ILE A 31 -3.89 -13.12 5.18
CA ILE A 31 -4.54 -12.13 6.04
C ILE A 31 -6.03 -12.23 5.83
N GLU A 32 -6.77 -12.24 6.93
CA GLU A 32 -8.22 -12.10 6.93
C GLU A 32 -8.55 -10.61 6.88
N TYR A 33 -8.77 -10.09 5.68
CA TYR A 33 -9.12 -8.69 5.50
C TYR A 33 -10.56 -8.46 5.97
N LYS A 34 -10.75 -7.39 6.73
CA LYS A 34 -12.07 -7.01 7.21
C LYS A 34 -13.03 -6.79 6.04
N GLY A 35 -14.18 -7.47 6.09
CA GLY A 35 -15.23 -7.34 5.07
C GLY A 35 -15.03 -8.18 3.81
N LEU A 36 -13.95 -8.97 3.71
CA LEU A 36 -13.71 -9.89 2.60
C LEU A 36 -14.03 -11.35 2.98
N THR A 37 -14.36 -12.14 1.97
CA THR A 37 -14.52 -13.61 2.08
C THR A 37 -13.17 -14.32 2.02
N ASP A 38 -13.10 -15.59 2.43
CA ASP A 38 -11.86 -16.40 2.34
C ASP A 38 -11.31 -16.50 0.91
N ALA A 39 -12.20 -16.61 -0.09
CA ALA A 39 -11.80 -16.62 -1.49
C ALA A 39 -11.13 -15.29 -1.90
N GLN A 40 -11.69 -14.17 -1.45
CA GLN A 40 -11.11 -12.84 -1.70
C GLN A 40 -9.81 -12.63 -0.92
N ASN A 41 -9.72 -13.12 0.32
CA ASN A 41 -8.48 -13.09 1.11
C ASN A 41 -7.35 -13.89 0.42
N ALA A 42 -7.68 -15.04 -0.18
CA ALA A 42 -6.72 -15.82 -0.96
C ALA A 42 -6.27 -15.07 -2.24
N ILE A 43 -7.18 -14.35 -2.91
CA ILE A 43 -6.85 -13.46 -4.03
C ILE A 43 -5.92 -12.34 -3.57
N MET A 44 -6.22 -11.69 -2.45
CA MET A 44 -5.38 -10.62 -1.89
C MET A 44 -3.97 -11.09 -1.56
N GLN A 45 -3.82 -12.30 -1.00
CA GLN A 45 -2.50 -12.87 -0.77
C GLN A 45 -1.74 -13.09 -2.09
N ARG A 46 -2.43 -13.52 -3.15
CA ARG A 46 -1.82 -13.67 -4.48
C ARG A 46 -1.41 -12.32 -5.06
N LEU A 47 -2.26 -11.30 -4.97
CA LEU A 47 -1.93 -9.94 -5.42
C LEU A 47 -0.75 -9.34 -4.65
N ALA A 48 -0.65 -9.59 -3.34
CA ALA A 48 0.48 -9.15 -2.53
C ALA A 48 1.80 -9.86 -2.91
N LYS A 49 1.73 -11.11 -3.37
CA LYS A 49 2.90 -11.81 -3.94
C LYS A 49 3.22 -11.30 -5.34
N GLU A 50 2.20 -11.04 -6.15
CA GLU A 50 2.31 -10.55 -7.51
C GLU A 50 2.97 -9.17 -7.55
N VAL A 51 2.56 -8.23 -6.69
CA VAL A 51 3.16 -6.89 -6.66
C VAL A 51 4.66 -6.93 -6.33
N LEU A 52 5.06 -7.82 -5.41
CA LEU A 52 6.47 -8.05 -5.09
C LEU A 52 7.22 -8.67 -6.27
N PHE A 53 6.63 -9.66 -6.93
CA PHE A 53 7.22 -10.30 -8.11
C PHE A 53 7.39 -9.29 -9.25
N LEU A 54 6.35 -8.52 -9.56
CA LEU A 54 6.38 -7.51 -10.62
C LEU A 54 7.47 -6.48 -10.37
N SER A 55 7.56 -5.98 -9.13
CA SER A 55 8.60 -5.05 -8.74
C SER A 55 10.00 -5.67 -8.82
N GLN A 56 10.18 -6.90 -8.33
CA GLN A 56 11.45 -7.61 -8.35
C GLN A 56 11.93 -7.85 -9.79
N ALA A 57 11.07 -8.40 -10.64
CA ALA A 57 11.42 -8.88 -11.97
C ALA A 57 11.42 -7.77 -13.03
N TYR A 58 10.57 -6.75 -12.88
CA TYR A 58 10.32 -5.76 -13.94
C TYR A 58 10.49 -4.31 -13.51
N ASN A 59 10.69 -4.01 -12.22
CA ASN A 59 10.87 -2.63 -11.76
C ASN A 59 12.04 -2.42 -10.79
N ASP A 60 13.09 -3.25 -10.84
CA ASP A 60 14.29 -3.07 -10.01
C ASP A 60 13.99 -2.93 -8.50
N SER A 61 12.98 -3.65 -7.99
CA SER A 61 12.49 -3.53 -6.61
C SER A 61 11.91 -2.14 -6.23
N ASN A 62 11.60 -1.28 -7.21
CA ASN A 62 10.93 0.02 -7.02
C ASN A 62 9.41 -0.15 -6.86
N GLU A 63 8.71 0.93 -6.51
CA GLU A 63 7.28 0.88 -6.24
C GLU A 63 6.48 0.39 -7.44
N VAL A 64 5.49 -0.45 -7.17
CA VAL A 64 4.52 -0.95 -8.15
C VAL A 64 3.17 -0.90 -7.47
N ALA A 65 2.13 -0.47 -8.17
CA ALA A 65 0.77 -0.55 -7.70
C ALA A 65 -0.03 -1.51 -8.58
N ILE A 66 -0.84 -2.35 -7.94
CA ILE A 66 -1.87 -3.17 -8.58
C ILE A 66 -3.23 -2.62 -8.18
N THR A 67 -4.09 -2.37 -9.17
CA THR A 67 -5.49 -1.95 -8.96
C THR A 67 -6.41 -3.07 -9.41
N CYS A 68 -7.35 -3.47 -8.57
CA CYS A 68 -8.19 -4.64 -8.82
C CYS A 68 -9.62 -4.41 -8.31
N ASP A 69 -10.63 -4.85 -9.06
CA ASP A 69 -12.00 -4.98 -8.55
C ASP A 69 -12.25 -6.41 -8.09
N LEU A 70 -12.31 -6.59 -6.78
CA LEU A 70 -12.53 -7.89 -6.15
C LEU A 70 -13.98 -8.40 -6.28
N ALA A 71 -14.88 -7.60 -6.87
CA ALA A 71 -16.24 -8.02 -7.21
C ALA A 71 -16.34 -8.69 -8.60
N LEU A 72 -15.28 -8.66 -9.41
CA LEU A 72 -15.24 -9.35 -10.71
C LEU A 72 -15.20 -10.88 -10.53
N SER A 73 -15.61 -11.62 -11.58
CA SER A 73 -15.54 -13.09 -11.60
C SER A 73 -14.11 -13.61 -11.63
N ASP A 74 -13.19 -12.80 -12.17
CA ASP A 74 -11.80 -13.11 -12.48
C ASP A 74 -10.85 -11.95 -12.09
N PRO A 75 -10.79 -11.54 -10.80
CA PRO A 75 -10.00 -10.36 -10.39
C PRO A 75 -8.50 -10.47 -10.65
N LEU A 76 -7.98 -11.70 -10.82
CA LEU A 76 -6.58 -11.99 -11.12
C LEU A 76 -6.25 -11.94 -12.62
N GLU A 77 -7.25 -11.84 -13.51
CA GLU A 77 -7.02 -11.70 -14.96
C GLU A 77 -7.22 -10.24 -15.42
N ASN A 78 -7.94 -9.43 -14.64
CA ASN A 78 -8.31 -8.06 -14.97
C ASN A 78 -7.91 -7.07 -13.87
N TYR A 79 -6.61 -6.87 -13.69
CA TYR A 79 -6.06 -5.83 -12.81
C TYR A 79 -5.19 -4.83 -13.58
N GLY A 80 -5.18 -3.58 -13.12
CA GLY A 80 -4.26 -2.54 -13.61
C GLY A 80 -2.91 -2.63 -12.90
N VAL A 81 -1.84 -2.24 -13.59
CA VAL A 81 -0.47 -2.22 -13.06
C VAL A 81 0.17 -0.87 -13.37
N CYS A 82 0.68 -0.21 -12.35
CA CYS A 82 1.48 1.01 -12.49
C CYS A 82 2.89 0.77 -11.98
N LEU A 83 3.90 1.09 -12.81
CA LEU A 83 5.29 1.06 -12.41
C LEU A 83 5.70 2.46 -11.94
N GLY A 84 6.17 2.56 -10.70
CA GLY A 84 6.68 3.78 -10.10
C GLY A 84 8.20 3.83 -10.07
N ASP A 85 8.72 4.83 -9.38
CA ASP A 85 10.14 4.96 -9.04
C ASP A 85 10.42 4.48 -7.60
N GLU A 86 11.59 4.85 -7.06
CA GLU A 86 12.00 4.42 -5.72
C GLU A 86 11.09 4.97 -4.60
N HIS A 87 10.35 6.04 -4.86
CA HIS A 87 9.65 6.82 -3.84
C HIS A 87 8.17 7.06 -4.12
N SER A 88 7.70 6.78 -5.33
CA SER A 88 6.33 7.07 -5.71
C SER A 88 5.83 6.23 -6.88
N VAL A 89 4.53 5.99 -6.90
CA VAL A 89 3.78 5.45 -8.04
C VAL A 89 2.50 6.26 -8.27
N ASP A 90 2.26 6.70 -9.50
CA ASP A 90 1.01 7.38 -9.87
C ASP A 90 0.00 6.37 -10.41
N VAL A 91 -0.88 5.90 -9.52
CA VAL A 91 -1.92 4.89 -9.85
C VAL A 91 -2.87 5.41 -10.94
N CYS A 92 -3.17 6.70 -10.96
CA CYS A 92 -4.14 7.27 -11.89
C CYS A 92 -3.58 7.50 -13.30
N SER A 93 -2.26 7.36 -13.48
CA SER A 93 -1.61 7.48 -14.80
C SER A 93 -1.89 6.30 -15.72
N ASP A 94 -2.17 5.11 -15.16
CA ASP A 94 -2.56 3.93 -15.93
C ASP A 94 -4.05 3.96 -16.26
N THR A 95 -4.37 3.71 -17.54
CA THR A 95 -5.75 3.77 -18.03
C THR A 95 -6.62 2.67 -17.41
N GLN A 96 -6.07 1.46 -17.24
CA GLN A 96 -6.82 0.33 -16.66
C GLN A 96 -7.10 0.57 -15.17
N SER A 97 -6.08 0.99 -14.42
CA SER A 97 -6.19 1.33 -13.00
C SER A 97 -7.19 2.47 -12.77
N ASN A 98 -7.10 3.55 -13.54
CA ASN A 98 -8.04 4.65 -13.44
C ASN A 98 -9.47 4.20 -13.78
N HIS A 99 -9.65 3.39 -14.83
CA HIS A 99 -10.96 2.82 -15.16
C HIS A 99 -11.55 1.99 -14.01
N LEU A 100 -10.75 1.13 -13.38
CA LEU A 100 -11.17 0.34 -12.23
C LEU A 100 -11.54 1.23 -11.04
N ILE A 101 -10.74 2.25 -10.70
CA ILE A 101 -11.01 3.16 -9.59
C ILE A 101 -12.36 3.88 -9.75
N VAL A 102 -12.72 4.29 -10.98
CA VAL A 102 -13.96 5.03 -11.22
C VAL A 102 -15.19 4.15 -11.42
N SER A 103 -15.04 2.88 -11.79
CA SER A 103 -16.16 2.01 -12.20
C SER A 103 -16.43 0.83 -11.26
N ALA A 104 -15.43 0.40 -10.48
CA ALA A 104 -15.53 -0.78 -9.63
C ALA A 104 -16.50 -0.60 -8.48
N LYS A 105 -17.19 -1.69 -8.11
CA LYS A 105 -18.04 -1.71 -6.90
C LYS A 105 -17.21 -1.89 -5.64
N MET A 106 -16.11 -2.62 -5.73
CA MET A 106 -15.17 -2.85 -4.64
C MET A 106 -13.74 -2.74 -5.15
N CYS A 107 -13.31 -1.50 -5.45
CA CYS A 107 -11.94 -1.26 -5.88
C CYS A 107 -10.98 -1.46 -4.70
N THR A 108 -9.95 -2.26 -4.94
CA THR A 108 -8.82 -2.47 -4.03
C THR A 108 -7.55 -2.06 -4.74
N VAL A 109 -6.69 -1.33 -4.04
CA VAL A 109 -5.35 -0.98 -4.53
C VAL A 109 -4.32 -1.62 -3.62
N VAL A 110 -3.37 -2.34 -4.21
CA VAL A 110 -2.22 -2.94 -3.53
C VAL A 110 -0.97 -2.21 -4.00
N ILE A 111 -0.37 -1.40 -3.14
CA ILE A 111 0.84 -0.63 -3.40
C ILE A 111 2.02 -1.33 -2.75
N LEU A 112 3.11 -1.45 -3.48
CA LEU A 112 4.39 -1.81 -2.92
C LEU A 112 5.11 -0.56 -2.44
N HIS A 113 5.56 -0.58 -1.19
CA HIS A 113 6.47 0.41 -0.64
C HIS A 113 7.89 -0.12 -0.59
N ASN A 114 8.77 0.56 -1.31
CA ASN A 114 10.20 0.26 -1.34
C ASN A 114 10.98 0.92 -0.19
N HIS A 115 10.33 1.11 0.97
CA HIS A 115 10.95 1.86 2.05
C HIS A 115 11.94 0.99 2.86
N PRO A 116 13.22 1.40 3.03
CA PRO A 116 14.23 0.65 3.78
C PRO A 116 13.96 0.47 5.29
N SER A 117 12.91 1.10 5.83
CA SER A 117 12.77 1.34 7.27
C SER A 117 11.44 0.88 7.85
N LEU A 118 10.83 -0.17 7.29
CA LEU A 118 9.59 -0.77 7.78
C LEU A 118 8.41 0.22 7.83
N GLN A 119 8.45 1.29 7.03
CA GLN A 119 7.36 2.26 6.98
C GLN A 119 6.11 1.61 6.41
N THR A 120 4.96 2.12 6.87
CA THR A 120 3.65 1.60 6.53
C THR A 120 3.02 2.49 5.47
N PHE A 121 2.05 3.33 5.83
CA PHE A 121 1.49 4.32 4.93
C PHE A 121 2.25 5.65 5.03
N SER A 122 2.49 6.28 3.88
CA SER A 122 2.86 7.70 3.80
C SER A 122 1.60 8.59 3.88
N LEU A 123 1.81 9.90 4.05
CA LEU A 123 0.71 10.86 3.95
C LEU A 123 0.08 10.89 2.55
N ASP A 124 0.86 10.64 1.51
CA ASP A 124 0.36 10.64 0.13
C ASP A 124 -0.53 9.43 -0.14
N ASP A 125 -0.19 8.25 0.41
CA ASP A 125 -1.07 7.06 0.34
C ASP A 125 -2.39 7.29 1.06
N ILE A 126 -2.34 7.86 2.27
CA ILE A 126 -3.53 8.16 3.06
C ILE A 126 -4.39 9.17 2.30
N ARG A 127 -3.78 10.24 1.79
CA ARG A 127 -4.47 11.26 1.01
C ARG A 127 -5.11 10.66 -0.25
N PHE A 128 -4.39 9.80 -0.97
CA PHE A 128 -4.89 9.08 -2.15
C PHE A 128 -6.09 8.22 -1.79
N PHE A 129 -6.01 7.43 -0.71
CA PHE A 129 -7.11 6.56 -0.27
C PHE A 129 -8.36 7.35 0.13
N VAL A 130 -8.18 8.47 0.83
CA VAL A 130 -9.28 9.33 1.29
C VAL A 130 -9.93 10.06 0.12
N ALA A 131 -9.13 10.58 -0.82
CA ALA A 131 -9.63 11.31 -1.98
C ALA A 131 -10.41 10.43 -2.97
N ASN A 132 -10.07 9.14 -3.06
CA ASN A 132 -10.69 8.22 -4.02
C ASN A 132 -11.81 7.41 -3.37
N ARG A 133 -13.06 7.86 -3.55
CA ARG A 133 -14.26 7.22 -2.99
C ARG A 133 -14.46 5.78 -3.46
N GLY A 134 -14.06 5.44 -4.68
CA GLY A 134 -14.19 4.09 -5.25
C GLY A 134 -13.29 3.04 -4.56
N ILE A 135 -12.21 3.48 -3.91
CA ILE A 135 -11.27 2.57 -3.23
C ILE A 135 -11.81 2.21 -1.85
N SER A 136 -12.11 0.92 -1.66
CA SER A 136 -12.61 0.36 -0.42
C SER A 136 -11.49 -0.12 0.50
N ILE A 137 -10.42 -0.69 -0.09
CA ILE A 137 -9.24 -1.20 0.61
C ILE A 137 -7.99 -0.63 -0.07
N LEU A 138 -7.07 -0.11 0.74
CA LEU A 138 -5.70 0.18 0.31
C LEU A 138 -4.74 -0.72 1.09
N VAL A 139 -3.90 -1.46 0.39
CA VAL A 139 -2.90 -2.36 0.97
C VAL A 139 -1.52 -1.83 0.64
N VAL A 140 -0.64 -1.77 1.64
CA VAL A 140 0.79 -1.55 1.45
C VAL A 140 1.53 -2.84 1.75
N VAL A 141 2.41 -3.25 0.82
CA VAL A 141 3.33 -4.37 0.99
C VAL A 141 4.75 -3.81 1.06
N SER A 142 5.54 -4.18 2.05
CA SER A 142 6.97 -3.82 2.09
C SER A 142 7.78 -4.79 1.23
N ASN A 143 8.99 -4.41 0.81
CA ASN A 143 9.91 -5.29 0.07
C ASN A 143 10.30 -6.58 0.83
N GLN A 144 10.00 -6.66 2.13
CA GLN A 144 10.19 -7.86 2.97
C GLN A 144 8.94 -8.74 3.08
N GLY A 145 7.84 -8.38 2.39
CA GLY A 145 6.57 -9.10 2.40
C GLY A 145 5.68 -8.82 3.60
N LYS A 146 5.95 -7.75 4.36
CA LYS A 146 5.05 -7.31 5.44
C LYS A 146 3.90 -6.52 4.83
N VAL A 147 2.68 -6.84 5.26
CA VAL A 147 1.46 -6.24 4.72
C VAL A 147 0.81 -5.35 5.78
N HIS A 148 0.35 -4.20 5.33
CA HIS A 148 -0.46 -3.25 6.08
C HIS A 148 -1.69 -2.89 5.25
N TYR A 149 -2.84 -2.64 5.87
CA TYR A 149 -4.01 -2.23 5.10
C TYR A 149 -4.91 -1.23 5.81
N LEU A 150 -5.54 -0.38 5.00
CA LEU A 150 -6.64 0.49 5.38
C LEU A 150 -7.93 -0.01 4.73
N TYR A 151 -9.02 -0.01 5.50
CA TYR A 151 -10.35 -0.39 5.03
C TYR A 151 -11.39 0.65 5.44
N LYS A 152 -12.25 1.05 4.50
CA LYS A 152 -13.42 1.89 4.79
C LYS A 152 -14.55 1.01 5.32
N ASP A 153 -14.78 1.07 6.62
CA ASP A 153 -15.88 0.35 7.26
C ASP A 153 -17.24 0.97 6.87
N LYS A 154 -18.34 0.28 7.18
CA LYS A 154 -19.71 0.77 6.97
C LYS A 154 -20.01 2.10 7.68
N LYS A 155 -19.24 2.43 8.72
CA LYS A 155 -19.33 3.68 9.48
C LYS A 155 -18.39 4.77 8.97
N TYR A 156 -17.67 4.53 7.87
CA TYR A 156 -16.72 5.48 7.31
C TYR A 156 -17.38 6.83 7.00
N SER A 157 -16.75 7.90 7.46
CA SER A 157 -17.17 9.28 7.24
C SER A 157 -16.06 10.07 6.56
N GLU A 158 -16.16 10.24 5.24
CA GLU A 158 -15.17 10.99 4.44
C GLU A 158 -14.89 12.38 5.03
N ARG A 159 -15.94 13.08 5.47
CA ARG A 159 -15.82 14.42 6.07
C ARG A 159 -14.98 14.39 7.34
N GLU A 160 -15.25 13.46 8.25
CA GLU A 160 -14.52 13.35 9.52
C GLU A 160 -13.08 12.87 9.28
N THR A 161 -12.88 11.96 8.33
CA THR A 161 -11.54 11.52 7.93
C THR A 161 -10.70 12.66 7.35
N ILE A 162 -11.27 13.49 6.48
CA ILE A 162 -10.58 14.67 5.92
C ILE A 162 -10.24 15.66 7.05
N GLN A 163 -11.17 15.89 7.98
CA GLN A 163 -10.92 16.77 9.12
C GLN A 163 -9.75 16.24 9.97
N LEU A 164 -9.79 14.96 10.36
CA LEU A 164 -8.73 14.32 11.12
C LEU A 164 -7.38 14.36 10.38
N PHE A 165 -7.39 14.11 9.06
CA PHE A 165 -6.19 14.18 8.24
C PHE A 165 -5.58 15.59 8.28
N ASN A 166 -6.39 16.62 8.05
CA ASN A 166 -5.97 18.01 8.09
C ASN A 166 -5.43 18.41 9.47
N GLU A 167 -6.05 17.96 10.56
CA GLU A 167 -5.54 18.15 11.93
C GLU A 167 -4.15 17.52 12.11
N CYS A 168 -3.93 16.31 11.60
CA CYS A 168 -2.65 15.61 11.73
C CYS A 168 -1.53 16.27 10.93
N VAL A 169 -1.83 16.84 9.75
CA VAL A 169 -0.85 17.48 8.87
C VAL A 169 -0.71 18.98 9.11
N ASP A 170 -1.49 19.57 10.04
CA ASP A 170 -1.40 20.98 10.35
C ASP A 170 0.02 21.40 10.75
N GLY A 171 0.45 22.54 10.20
CA GLY A 171 1.81 23.05 10.36
C GLY A 171 2.90 22.34 9.55
N LEU A 172 2.59 21.27 8.79
CA LEU A 172 3.54 20.73 7.82
C LEU A 172 3.66 21.63 6.60
N ASP A 173 4.88 21.75 6.09
CA ASP A 173 5.15 22.44 4.82
C ASP A 173 6.03 21.59 3.88
N ARG A 174 6.46 22.21 2.77
CA ARG A 174 7.30 21.54 1.76
C ARG A 174 8.73 21.27 2.23
N SER A 175 9.19 21.97 3.26
CA SER A 175 10.51 21.83 3.86
C SER A 175 10.55 20.86 5.05
N SER A 176 9.38 20.47 5.59
CA SER A 176 9.27 19.46 6.64
C SER A 176 10.00 18.17 6.27
N MET A 177 10.75 17.63 7.23
CA MET A 177 11.57 16.44 7.05
C MET A 177 10.69 15.20 6.76
N VAL A 178 11.23 14.24 6.00
CA VAL A 178 10.56 12.95 5.72
C VAL A 178 10.12 12.24 7.01
N SER A 179 10.97 12.27 8.03
CA SER A 179 10.66 11.69 9.35
C SER A 179 9.46 12.38 10.01
N GLU A 180 9.33 13.70 9.92
CA GLU A 180 8.20 14.43 10.50
C GLU A 180 6.89 14.07 9.79
N ARG A 181 6.90 14.02 8.47
CA ARG A 181 5.75 13.59 7.66
C ARG A 181 5.31 12.17 8.02
N TYR A 182 6.27 11.26 8.20
CA TYR A 182 5.98 9.90 8.64
C TYR A 182 5.36 9.84 10.03
N HIS A 183 5.84 10.64 11.00
CA HIS A 183 5.22 10.72 12.32
C HIS A 183 3.77 11.25 12.25
N ARG A 184 3.47 12.19 11.34
CA ARG A 184 2.08 12.64 11.12
C ARG A 184 1.21 11.54 10.52
N ALA A 185 1.74 10.74 9.60
CA ALA A 185 1.03 9.57 9.08
C ALA A 185 0.72 8.57 10.19
N LEU A 186 1.68 8.25 11.07
CA LEU A 186 1.45 7.38 12.23
C LEU A 186 0.41 7.95 13.20
N ALA A 187 0.44 9.26 13.46
CA ALA A 187 -0.54 9.92 14.31
C ALA A 187 -1.96 9.81 13.73
N PHE A 188 -2.11 9.95 12.42
CA PHE A 188 -3.38 9.72 11.73
C PHE A 188 -3.83 8.26 11.86
N LEU A 189 -2.96 7.29 11.57
CA LEU A 189 -3.28 5.87 11.62
C LEU A 189 -3.73 5.43 13.03
N ALA A 190 -3.11 5.98 14.09
CA ALA A 190 -3.48 5.70 15.47
C ALA A 190 -4.92 6.17 15.82
N ARG A 191 -5.42 7.18 15.12
CA ARG A 191 -6.74 7.80 15.35
C ARG A 191 -7.77 7.48 14.27
N CYS A 192 -7.38 6.87 13.16
CA CYS A 192 -8.23 6.73 11.97
C CYS A 192 -9.56 6.00 12.25
N SER A 193 -9.57 5.11 13.25
CA SER A 193 -10.77 4.42 13.73
C SER A 193 -11.88 5.34 14.25
N GLU A 194 -11.54 6.55 14.71
CA GLU A 194 -12.51 7.61 15.09
C GLU A 194 -13.43 7.96 13.92
N THR A 195 -12.98 7.75 12.68
CA THR A 195 -13.67 8.18 11.44
C THR A 195 -14.25 7.02 10.63
N GLY A 196 -14.26 5.82 11.23
CA GLY A 196 -14.74 4.60 10.58
C GLY A 196 -13.74 3.96 9.60
N LEU A 197 -12.45 4.33 9.67
CA LEU A 197 -11.39 3.57 9.02
C LEU A 197 -10.90 2.43 9.91
N PHE A 198 -10.49 1.33 9.31
CA PHE A 198 -9.79 0.25 10.00
C PHE A 198 -8.35 0.17 9.46
N TYR A 199 -7.38 0.06 10.37
CA TYR A 199 -5.96 -0.09 10.06
C TYR A 199 -5.41 -1.35 10.74
N SER A 200 -4.63 -2.14 10.00
CA SER A 200 -3.88 -3.30 10.52
C SER A 200 -2.56 -3.50 9.80
#